data_AF-A0A959N1A7-F1
#
_entry.id   AF-A0A959N1A7-F1
#
_cell.length_a   1.000
_cell.length_b   1.000
_cell.length_c   1.000
_cell.angle_alpha   90.00
_cell.angle_beta   90.00
_cell.angle_gamma   90.00
#
_symmetry.space_group_name_H-M   'P 1'
#
loop_
_entity.id
_entity.type
_entity.pdbx_description
1 polymer ?
#
loop_
_entity_poly.entity_id
_entity_poly.type
_entity_poly.pdbx_seq_one_letter_code
_entity_poly.pdbx_strand_id
1 'polypeptide(L)'
;MTTGAPTITDNGVECHCKIYGMGVIKNTYVGTTGNVYECIKITNANTELEITCDLIEGIGGINIDSNQGACVNVTNGKKFHLKCNYVYNHRNVGLVIGTISNIISDFNLTIKKIETGIQENNTPYGTTGLITYANGFISISEIFCSNLGHCFSHRAGLITAKIFKMKTINNVQYRHASTVQVPGPNQGSDSQKLILYFDEIQSLREIQQTGYSSDDAIQLTGGTGIFVGRRAFSTDGNGLQITRANTKGYLKCNELISSNRNGLGLNNFTNQITLDVNYIEGNNGDAGAVFVAGVANFILKNAKCKNLANGSNSRTFWIIPDGNDDPIITFVNLKIVSDGHIIFFDETLFGNLEINNYGLFVNKEIDSNIKLLIGKDNSIPALYNYLYIVDILLS
;
A
#
# COMPACT_ATOMS: atom_id res chain seq x y z
N MET A 1 -25.73 39.08 -9.08
CA MET A 1 -25.24 37.82 -9.67
C MET A 1 -24.27 37.22 -8.66
N THR A 2 -24.62 36.10 -8.05
CA THR A 2 -23.74 35.41 -7.09
C THR A 2 -22.56 34.81 -7.86
N THR A 3 -21.35 35.14 -7.44
CA THR A 3 -20.06 34.78 -8.06
C THR A 3 -19.65 33.34 -7.73
N GLY A 4 -20.57 32.38 -7.81
CA GLY A 4 -20.32 30.97 -7.51
C GLY A 4 -20.26 30.12 -8.79
N ALA A 5 -19.29 29.20 -8.87
CA ALA A 5 -19.30 28.16 -9.91
C ALA A 5 -20.53 27.25 -9.72
N PRO A 6 -21.11 26.68 -10.80
CA PRO A 6 -22.29 25.82 -10.68
C PRO A 6 -21.93 24.57 -9.85
N THR A 7 -22.59 24.43 -8.70
CA THR A 7 -22.44 23.28 -7.78
C THR A 7 -23.80 22.58 -7.67
N ILE A 8 -23.83 21.27 -7.88
CA ILE A 8 -25.00 20.45 -7.52
C ILE A 8 -24.93 20.18 -6.02
N THR A 9 -25.97 20.55 -5.28
CA THR A 9 -26.00 20.48 -3.82
C THR A 9 -27.38 20.07 -3.31
N ASP A 10 -27.40 19.34 -2.20
CA ASP A 10 -28.63 19.00 -1.48
C ASP A 10 -29.11 20.14 -0.57
N ASN A 11 -28.30 21.20 -0.40
CA ASN A 11 -28.57 22.34 0.47
C ASN A 11 -28.95 21.93 1.90
N GLY A 12 -28.43 20.80 2.39
CA GLY A 12 -28.75 20.26 3.70
C GLY A 12 -30.16 19.68 3.82
N VAL A 13 -30.90 19.53 2.72
CA VAL A 13 -32.23 18.89 2.67
C VAL A 13 -32.09 17.50 2.05
N GLU A 14 -32.82 16.54 2.60
CA GLU A 14 -32.85 15.17 2.08
C GLU A 14 -33.29 15.15 0.61
N CYS A 15 -32.55 14.42 -0.21
CA CYS A 15 -32.96 14.14 -1.57
C CYS A 15 -32.50 12.76 -2.04
N HIS A 16 -33.20 12.22 -3.05
CA HIS A 16 -32.77 11.04 -3.79
C HIS A 16 -32.38 11.49 -5.18
N CYS A 17 -31.07 11.56 -5.44
CA CYS A 17 -30.53 12.07 -6.69
C CYS A 17 -29.88 10.96 -7.49
N LYS A 18 -30.25 10.87 -8.78
CA LYS A 18 -29.58 10.02 -9.76
C LYS A 18 -29.06 10.88 -10.90
N ILE A 19 -27.74 10.94 -11.05
CA ILE A 19 -27.07 11.60 -12.17
C ILE A 19 -26.63 10.51 -13.13
N TYR A 20 -27.24 10.43 -14.31
CA TYR A 20 -27.00 9.38 -15.28
C TYR A 20 -26.54 9.94 -16.64
N GLY A 21 -25.71 9.17 -17.33
CA GLY A 21 -25.22 9.49 -18.67
C GLY A 21 -23.72 9.24 -18.83
N MET A 22 -23.21 9.40 -20.05
CA MET A 22 -21.78 9.36 -20.39
C MET A 22 -21.13 10.75 -20.19
N GLY A 23 -21.51 11.42 -19.10
CA GLY A 23 -21.14 12.82 -18.84
C GLY A 23 -19.74 12.98 -18.25
N VAL A 24 -19.24 14.21 -18.30
CA VAL A 24 -17.97 14.64 -17.71
C VAL A 24 -18.25 15.55 -16.52
N ILE A 25 -17.75 15.19 -15.33
CA ILE A 25 -17.76 16.04 -14.14
C ILE A 25 -16.35 16.60 -14.00
N LYS A 26 -16.16 17.85 -14.43
CA LYS A 26 -14.83 18.48 -14.45
C LYS A 26 -14.79 19.68 -13.50
N ASN A 27 -13.87 19.62 -12.54
CA ASN A 27 -13.52 20.75 -11.71
C ASN A 27 -12.27 21.43 -12.28
N THR A 28 -12.45 22.58 -12.93
CA THR A 28 -11.37 23.37 -13.53
C THR A 28 -10.79 24.43 -12.59
N TYR A 29 -11.16 24.41 -11.31
CA TYR A 29 -10.69 25.40 -10.35
C TYR A 29 -9.18 25.30 -10.14
N VAL A 30 -8.48 26.44 -10.26
CA VAL A 30 -7.01 26.57 -10.13
C VAL A 30 -6.58 27.68 -9.15
N GLY A 31 -7.50 28.23 -8.35
CA GLY A 31 -7.25 29.39 -7.49
C GLY A 31 -6.46 29.09 -6.21
N THR A 32 -5.83 30.13 -5.64
CA THR A 32 -4.85 30.02 -4.54
C THR A 32 -5.39 30.34 -3.15
N THR A 33 -6.55 30.97 -2.97
CA THR A 33 -7.14 31.26 -1.64
C THR A 33 -8.65 31.55 -1.69
N GLY A 34 -9.38 31.13 -0.64
CA GLY A 34 -10.65 31.72 -0.20
C GLY A 34 -11.95 31.20 -0.81
N ASN A 35 -11.96 30.71 -2.06
CA ASN A 35 -13.17 30.23 -2.73
C ASN A 35 -12.99 28.80 -3.24
N VAL A 36 -13.46 27.83 -2.48
CA VAL A 36 -13.36 26.41 -2.81
C VAL A 36 -14.69 25.96 -3.39
N TYR A 37 -14.67 25.45 -4.63
CA TYR A 37 -15.88 24.97 -5.30
C TYR A 37 -15.75 23.48 -5.60
N GLU A 38 -16.77 22.73 -5.23
CA GLU A 38 -16.99 21.36 -5.66
C GLU A 38 -17.97 21.33 -6.84
N CYS A 39 -17.91 20.31 -7.71
CA CYS A 39 -18.96 20.15 -8.72
C CYS A 39 -20.23 19.58 -8.08
N ILE A 40 -20.06 18.67 -7.12
CA ILE A 40 -21.13 18.02 -6.38
C ILE A 40 -20.80 18.06 -4.89
N LYS A 41 -21.74 18.53 -4.08
CA LYS A 41 -21.62 18.62 -2.61
C LYS A 41 -22.87 18.06 -1.92
N ILE A 42 -22.70 17.07 -1.05
CA ILE A 42 -23.80 16.46 -0.28
C ILE A 42 -23.50 16.59 1.22
N THR A 43 -24.50 17.04 1.98
CA THR A 43 -24.33 17.40 3.41
C THR A 43 -25.44 16.88 4.32
N ASN A 44 -26.56 16.38 3.78
CA ASN A 44 -27.65 15.80 4.54
C ASN A 44 -27.46 14.29 4.74
N ALA A 45 -27.63 13.82 5.98
CA ALA A 45 -27.43 12.42 6.38
C ALA A 45 -28.35 11.41 5.69
N ASN A 46 -29.52 11.86 5.23
CA ASN A 46 -30.52 11.00 4.59
C ASN A 46 -30.42 11.02 3.06
N THR A 47 -29.61 11.89 2.47
CA THR A 47 -29.46 11.98 1.01
C THR A 47 -28.89 10.68 0.43
N GLU A 48 -29.47 10.24 -0.68
CA GLU A 48 -29.02 9.11 -1.47
C GLU A 48 -28.57 9.61 -2.84
N LEU A 49 -27.31 9.35 -3.20
CA LEU A 49 -26.71 9.78 -4.47
C LEU A 49 -26.21 8.59 -5.29
N GLU A 50 -26.65 8.50 -6.54
CA GLU A 50 -26.12 7.58 -7.54
C GLU A 50 -25.59 8.37 -8.74
N ILE A 51 -24.35 8.10 -9.17
CA ILE A 51 -23.73 8.74 -10.33
C ILE A 51 -23.30 7.68 -11.34
N THR A 52 -23.65 7.89 -12.61
CA THR A 52 -22.99 7.26 -13.76
C THR A 52 -22.32 8.34 -14.60
N CYS A 53 -21.04 8.15 -14.93
CA CYS A 53 -20.25 9.09 -15.72
C CYS A 53 -19.21 8.40 -16.60
N ASP A 54 -18.67 9.15 -17.55
CA ASP A 54 -17.46 8.74 -18.27
C ASP A 54 -16.20 9.21 -17.54
N LEU A 55 -16.18 10.46 -17.11
CA LEU A 55 -15.00 11.09 -16.54
C LEU A 55 -15.35 11.95 -15.34
N ILE A 56 -14.58 11.78 -14.26
CA ILE A 56 -14.43 12.78 -13.20
C ILE A 56 -13.01 13.31 -13.28
N GLU A 57 -12.86 14.61 -13.53
CA GLU A 57 -11.55 15.24 -13.70
C GLU A 57 -11.40 16.45 -12.77
N GLY A 58 -10.42 16.39 -11.88
CA GLY A 58 -10.06 17.52 -11.02
C GLY A 58 -8.72 18.12 -11.43
N ILE A 59 -8.69 19.40 -11.84
CA ILE A 59 -7.43 20.11 -12.10
C ILE A 59 -6.80 20.51 -10.76
N GLY A 60 -7.53 21.27 -9.95
CA GLY A 60 -7.05 21.74 -8.65
C GLY A 60 -6.11 22.95 -8.74
N GLY A 61 -6.09 23.75 -7.68
CA GLY A 61 -5.15 24.85 -7.51
C GLY A 61 -3.90 24.45 -6.75
N ILE A 62 -2.90 25.31 -6.83
CA ILE A 62 -1.65 25.21 -6.09
C ILE A 62 -1.90 25.60 -4.63
N ASN A 63 -1.34 24.85 -3.65
CA ASN A 63 -1.43 25.10 -2.21
C ASN A 63 -2.82 24.93 -1.56
N ILE A 64 -3.66 24.06 -2.13
CA ILE A 64 -4.97 23.73 -1.56
C ILE A 64 -4.82 22.56 -0.57
N ASP A 65 -5.48 22.64 0.59
CA ASP A 65 -5.56 21.51 1.52
C ASP A 65 -6.27 20.32 0.86
N SER A 66 -5.81 19.11 1.15
CA SER A 66 -6.32 17.82 0.69
C SER A 66 -7.84 17.61 0.78
N ASN A 67 -8.60 18.43 1.50
CA ASN A 67 -10.06 18.30 1.58
C ASN A 67 -10.83 19.37 0.80
N GLN A 68 -10.14 20.31 0.17
CA GLN A 68 -10.74 21.47 -0.48
C GLN A 68 -10.73 21.28 -2.00
N GLY A 69 -11.87 21.48 -2.68
CA GLY A 69 -11.93 21.55 -4.14
C GLY A 69 -12.06 20.19 -4.83
N ALA A 70 -12.59 19.20 -4.11
CA ALA A 70 -12.92 17.91 -4.70
C ALA A 70 -13.97 18.06 -5.81
N CYS A 71 -13.94 17.17 -6.81
CA CYS A 71 -15.00 17.15 -7.82
C CYS A 71 -16.33 16.73 -7.20
N VAL A 72 -16.26 15.70 -6.35
CA VAL A 72 -17.41 15.20 -5.57
C VAL A 72 -17.02 15.16 -4.10
N ASN A 73 -17.81 15.83 -3.27
CA ASN A 73 -17.64 15.87 -1.83
C ASN A 73 -18.96 15.48 -1.14
N VAL A 74 -18.99 14.29 -0.55
CA VAL A 74 -20.13 13.80 0.24
C VAL A 74 -19.70 13.81 1.69
N THR A 75 -20.01 14.88 2.42
CA THR A 75 -19.61 14.99 3.84
C THR A 75 -20.52 14.18 4.75
N ASN A 76 -21.81 14.13 4.40
CA ASN A 76 -22.82 13.32 5.05
C ASN A 76 -23.73 12.74 3.98
N GLY A 77 -24.28 11.56 4.21
CA GLY A 77 -25.14 10.89 3.25
C GLY A 77 -25.46 9.48 3.70
N LYS A 78 -26.64 9.01 3.30
CA LYS A 78 -27.08 7.65 3.59
C LYS A 78 -26.42 6.66 2.63
N LYS A 79 -26.33 7.06 1.37
CA LYS A 79 -25.87 6.22 0.25
C LYS A 79 -25.07 7.03 -0.77
N PHE A 80 -23.97 6.45 -1.24
CA PHE A 80 -23.20 6.95 -2.38
C PHE A 80 -22.76 5.81 -3.30
N HIS A 81 -23.33 5.76 -4.51
CA HIS A 81 -22.94 4.81 -5.55
C HIS A 81 -22.36 5.53 -6.77
N LEU A 82 -21.28 5.00 -7.33
CA LEU A 82 -20.64 5.54 -8.52
C LEU A 82 -20.30 4.44 -9.52
N LYS A 83 -20.68 4.65 -10.78
CA LYS A 83 -20.15 3.92 -11.92
C LYS A 83 -19.47 4.92 -12.86
N CYS A 84 -18.15 4.88 -12.96
CA CYS A 84 -17.42 5.79 -13.85
C CYS A 84 -16.37 5.07 -14.69
N ASN A 85 -16.10 5.53 -15.91
CA ASN A 85 -15.00 4.97 -16.68
C ASN A 85 -13.66 5.45 -16.11
N TYR A 86 -13.51 6.74 -15.81
CA TYR A 86 -12.22 7.29 -15.39
C TYR A 86 -12.37 8.35 -14.30
N VAL A 87 -11.55 8.24 -13.25
CA VAL A 87 -11.34 9.32 -12.27
C VAL A 87 -9.90 9.77 -12.41
N TYR A 88 -9.70 11.00 -12.85
CA TYR A 88 -8.38 11.60 -13.03
C TYR A 88 -8.25 12.84 -12.14
N ASN A 89 -7.16 12.92 -11.39
CA ASN A 89 -6.86 14.12 -10.63
C ASN A 89 -5.43 14.61 -10.85
N HIS A 90 -5.30 15.87 -11.20
CA HIS A 90 -4.02 16.51 -11.48
C HIS A 90 -3.29 16.98 -10.22
N ARG A 91 -3.91 17.86 -9.40
CA ARG A 91 -3.26 18.57 -8.27
C ARG A 91 -4.07 18.59 -6.96
N ASN A 92 -5.21 17.93 -6.88
CA ASN A 92 -6.11 17.98 -5.74
C ASN A 92 -6.70 16.58 -5.38
N VAL A 93 -7.81 16.55 -4.65
CA VAL A 93 -8.58 15.33 -4.39
C VAL A 93 -9.73 15.15 -5.37
N GLY A 94 -9.90 13.95 -5.92
CA GLY A 94 -10.96 13.68 -6.90
C GLY A 94 -12.31 13.54 -6.21
N LEU A 95 -12.36 12.63 -5.26
CA LEU A 95 -13.57 12.23 -4.53
C LEU A 95 -13.27 12.21 -3.02
N VAL A 96 -14.12 12.86 -2.23
CA VAL A 96 -14.12 12.74 -0.76
C VAL A 96 -15.48 12.23 -0.33
N ILE A 97 -15.52 11.01 0.25
CA ILE A 97 -16.77 10.34 0.61
C ILE A 97 -16.77 10.01 2.09
N GLY A 98 -17.67 10.66 2.84
CA GLY A 98 -17.81 10.61 4.28
C GLY A 98 -16.80 11.45 5.04
N THR A 99 -16.85 11.35 6.36
CA THR A 99 -15.86 11.89 7.31
C THR A 99 -15.67 10.91 8.47
N ILE A 100 -14.67 11.11 9.33
CA ILE A 100 -14.47 10.26 10.53
C ILE A 100 -15.76 10.17 11.37
N SER A 101 -16.49 11.29 11.50
CA SER A 101 -17.74 11.35 12.27
C SER A 101 -18.98 10.92 11.50
N ASN A 102 -18.92 10.85 10.17
CA ASN A 102 -20.06 10.51 9.31
C ASN A 102 -19.62 9.47 8.27
N ILE A 103 -19.62 8.20 8.69
CA ILE A 103 -19.29 7.07 7.84
C ILE A 103 -20.49 6.78 6.93
N ILE A 104 -20.27 6.75 5.61
CA ILE A 104 -21.33 6.41 4.64
C ILE A 104 -21.62 4.91 4.71
N SER A 105 -22.85 4.55 5.06
CA SER A 105 -23.21 3.16 5.36
C SER A 105 -23.48 2.28 4.14
N ASP A 106 -23.95 2.87 3.04
CA ASP A 106 -24.20 2.20 1.77
C ASP A 106 -23.33 2.80 0.67
N PHE A 107 -22.19 2.17 0.42
CA PHE A 107 -21.19 2.67 -0.51
C PHE A 107 -20.81 1.61 -1.55
N ASN A 108 -20.86 1.99 -2.83
CA ASN A 108 -20.49 1.09 -3.93
C ASN A 108 -19.85 1.86 -5.07
N LEU A 109 -18.60 1.52 -5.43
CA LEU A 109 -17.91 2.09 -6.58
C LEU A 109 -17.55 1.02 -7.60
N THR A 110 -17.81 1.33 -8.87
CA THR A 110 -17.25 0.62 -10.01
C THR A 110 -16.56 1.62 -10.92
N ILE A 111 -15.23 1.58 -10.97
CA ILE A 111 -14.41 2.50 -11.75
C ILE A 111 -13.47 1.69 -12.65
N LYS A 112 -13.31 2.04 -13.94
CA LYS A 112 -12.30 1.33 -14.75
C LYS A 112 -10.90 1.76 -14.37
N LYS A 113 -10.63 3.05 -14.34
CA LYS A 113 -9.30 3.59 -14.02
C LYS A 113 -9.36 4.73 -12.99
N ILE A 114 -8.43 4.73 -12.04
CA ILE A 114 -8.09 5.91 -11.24
C ILE A 114 -6.66 6.31 -11.56
N GLU A 115 -6.44 7.59 -11.85
CA GLU A 115 -5.12 8.15 -12.06
C GLU A 115 -4.95 9.45 -11.27
N THR A 116 -3.78 9.62 -10.69
CA THR A 116 -3.41 10.85 -9.99
C THR A 116 -2.09 11.42 -10.48
N GLY A 117 -1.98 12.75 -10.45
CA GLY A 117 -0.79 13.52 -10.80
C GLY A 117 -0.72 13.98 -12.26
N ILE A 118 0.12 14.99 -12.50
CA ILE A 118 0.66 15.35 -13.82
C ILE A 118 2.18 15.31 -13.75
N GLN A 119 2.84 14.83 -14.80
CA GLN A 119 4.29 14.97 -14.96
C GLN A 119 4.65 16.43 -15.35
N GLU A 120 4.52 17.39 -14.42
CA GLU A 120 4.85 18.79 -14.66
C GLU A 120 5.99 19.29 -13.75
N ASN A 121 7.03 19.81 -14.40
CA ASN A 121 8.10 20.70 -13.92
C ASN A 121 8.22 20.87 -12.39
N ASN A 122 8.77 19.87 -11.72
CA ASN A 122 9.45 20.01 -10.43
C ASN A 122 8.63 20.55 -9.24
N THR A 123 7.29 20.50 -9.27
CA THR A 123 6.48 21.02 -8.16
C THR A 123 5.78 19.90 -7.38
N PRO A 124 6.12 19.70 -6.08
CA PRO A 124 5.63 18.58 -5.30
C PRO A 124 4.22 18.86 -4.72
N TYR A 125 3.17 18.64 -5.51
CA TYR A 125 1.79 18.67 -4.98
C TYR A 125 1.25 17.27 -4.75
N GLY A 126 0.77 17.02 -3.52
CA GLY A 126 0.17 15.75 -3.11
C GLY A 126 -1.30 15.66 -3.49
N THR A 127 -1.69 14.57 -4.15
CA THR A 127 -3.03 14.37 -4.70
C THR A 127 -3.63 13.06 -4.22
N THR A 128 -4.92 13.06 -3.89
CA THR A 128 -5.63 11.80 -3.59
C THR A 128 -6.78 11.56 -4.54
N GLY A 129 -6.75 10.47 -5.31
CA GLY A 129 -7.82 10.20 -6.30
C GLY A 129 -9.16 10.01 -5.61
N LEU A 130 -9.16 9.19 -4.57
CA LEU A 130 -10.34 8.83 -3.79
C LEU A 130 -10.00 8.73 -2.30
N ILE A 131 -10.73 9.49 -1.47
CA ILE A 131 -10.74 9.37 -0.02
C ILE A 131 -12.07 8.78 0.43
N THR A 132 -12.03 7.77 1.30
CA THR A 132 -13.24 7.12 1.83
C THR A 132 -13.28 7.02 3.35
N TYR A 133 -14.45 7.34 3.89
CA TYR A 133 -14.92 7.05 5.24
C TYR A 133 -16.27 6.35 5.08
N ALA A 134 -16.24 5.06 4.76
CA ALA A 134 -17.43 4.35 4.26
C ALA A 134 -17.40 2.86 4.55
N ASN A 135 -18.59 2.25 4.52
CA ASN A 135 -18.80 0.82 4.56
C ASN A 135 -19.32 0.33 3.21
N GLY A 136 -18.66 -0.66 2.59
CA GLY A 136 -19.15 -1.25 1.35
C GLY A 136 -18.07 -1.76 0.40
N PHE A 137 -18.29 -1.58 -0.89
CA PHE A 137 -17.54 -2.24 -1.95
C PHE A 137 -16.92 -1.28 -2.95
N ILE A 138 -15.70 -1.59 -3.39
CA ILE A 138 -15.01 -0.90 -4.47
C ILE A 138 -14.54 -1.93 -5.49
N SER A 139 -14.77 -1.67 -6.77
CA SER A 139 -14.20 -2.42 -7.89
C SER A 139 -13.50 -1.46 -8.82
N ILE A 140 -12.17 -1.55 -8.90
CA ILE A 140 -11.32 -0.73 -9.77
C ILE A 140 -10.52 -1.65 -10.70
N SER A 141 -10.50 -1.37 -12.00
CA SER A 141 -9.69 -2.20 -12.91
C SER A 141 -8.21 -1.87 -12.83
N GLU A 142 -7.90 -0.58 -12.81
CA GLU A 142 -6.52 -0.10 -12.78
C GLU A 142 -6.38 1.16 -11.91
N ILE A 143 -5.32 1.19 -11.12
CA ILE A 143 -4.85 2.37 -10.42
C ILE A 143 -3.44 2.72 -10.90
N PHE A 144 -3.25 3.98 -11.27
CA PHE A 144 -1.95 4.51 -11.66
C PHE A 144 -1.64 5.83 -10.94
N CYS A 145 -0.64 5.83 -10.06
CA CYS A 145 -0.29 7.04 -9.30
C CYS A 145 1.04 7.59 -9.80
N SER A 146 0.98 8.80 -10.35
CA SER A 146 2.11 9.45 -10.99
C SER A 146 2.85 10.46 -10.13
N ASN A 147 2.21 11.01 -9.09
CA ASN A 147 2.82 12.03 -8.22
C ASN A 147 2.61 11.70 -6.73
N LEU A 148 3.09 12.61 -5.87
CA LEU A 148 2.83 12.64 -4.43
C LEU A 148 1.36 12.36 -4.09
N GLY A 149 1.15 11.67 -2.96
CA GLY A 149 -0.15 11.34 -2.41
C GLY A 149 -0.56 9.90 -2.68
N HIS A 150 -1.87 9.67 -2.87
CA HIS A 150 -2.46 8.33 -2.87
C HIS A 150 -3.53 8.19 -3.95
N CYS A 151 -3.59 7.16 -4.78
CA CYS A 151 -4.79 7.06 -5.65
C CYS A 151 -6.04 6.68 -4.88
N PHE A 152 -5.90 5.85 -3.85
CA PHE A 152 -6.98 5.44 -2.97
C PHE A 152 -6.55 5.48 -1.49
N SER A 153 -7.24 6.26 -0.67
CA SER A 153 -7.01 6.37 0.78
C SER A 153 -8.29 5.98 1.54
N HIS A 154 -8.24 4.89 2.31
CA HIS A 154 -9.34 4.42 3.15
C HIS A 154 -9.10 4.78 4.62
N ARG A 155 -9.92 5.69 5.15
CA ARG A 155 -9.65 6.43 6.38
C ARG A 155 -10.57 6.09 7.55
N ALA A 156 -11.79 5.60 7.31
CA ALA A 156 -12.70 5.06 8.32
C ALA A 156 -13.70 4.06 7.72
N GLY A 157 -14.26 3.18 8.55
CA GLY A 157 -15.25 2.18 8.13
C GLY A 157 -14.63 0.86 7.66
N LEU A 158 -15.39 0.10 6.86
CA LEU A 158 -15.01 -1.19 6.33
C LEU A 158 -15.22 -1.25 4.82
N ILE A 159 -14.14 -1.35 4.06
CA ILE A 159 -14.20 -1.52 2.60
C ILE A 159 -13.70 -2.90 2.20
N THR A 160 -14.45 -3.55 1.30
CA THR A 160 -13.95 -4.64 0.47
C THR A 160 -13.66 -4.12 -0.94
N ALA A 161 -12.39 -4.06 -1.31
CA ALA A 161 -11.92 -3.56 -2.59
C ALA A 161 -11.42 -4.72 -3.48
N LYS A 162 -11.75 -4.66 -4.78
CA LYS A 162 -11.11 -5.43 -5.84
C LYS A 162 -10.39 -4.44 -6.75
N ILE A 163 -9.06 -4.45 -6.74
CA ILE A 163 -8.23 -3.58 -7.57
C ILE A 163 -7.30 -4.48 -8.38
N PHE A 164 -7.60 -4.71 -9.66
CA PHE A 164 -6.86 -5.73 -10.42
C PHE A 164 -5.38 -5.35 -10.59
N LYS A 165 -5.11 -4.11 -11.04
CA LYS A 165 -3.74 -3.65 -11.28
C LYS A 165 -3.46 -2.34 -10.54
N MET A 166 -2.32 -2.30 -9.85
CA MET A 166 -1.82 -1.13 -9.13
C MET A 166 -0.41 -0.82 -9.60
N LYS A 167 -0.17 0.42 -10.05
CA LYS A 167 1.14 0.84 -10.54
C LYS A 167 1.53 2.22 -10.02
N THR A 168 2.76 2.33 -9.52
CA THR A 168 3.44 3.62 -9.27
C THR A 168 4.39 3.93 -10.42
N ILE A 169 4.73 5.21 -10.64
CA ILE A 169 5.64 5.59 -11.73
C ILE A 169 7.12 5.38 -11.43
N ASN A 170 7.92 5.33 -12.50
CA ASN A 170 9.38 5.23 -12.47
C ASN A 170 10.10 6.61 -12.37
N ASN A 171 9.46 7.74 -12.71
CA ASN A 171 10.23 8.88 -13.25
C ASN A 171 9.89 10.28 -12.71
N VAL A 172 9.99 10.53 -11.39
CA VAL A 172 9.99 11.91 -10.86
C VAL A 172 10.92 12.04 -9.62
N GLN A 173 11.68 13.14 -9.55
CA GLN A 173 12.58 13.53 -8.46
C GLN A 173 11.88 13.86 -7.10
N TYR A 174 10.56 13.66 -6.98
CA TYR A 174 9.74 14.12 -5.84
C TYR A 174 8.92 12.99 -5.21
N ARG A 175 8.66 13.11 -3.90
CA ARG A 175 8.50 12.01 -2.92
C ARG A 175 7.11 11.34 -2.86
N HIS A 176 6.97 10.32 -2.02
CA HIS A 176 5.75 9.74 -1.41
C HIS A 176 4.52 9.57 -2.30
N ALA A 177 4.55 8.61 -3.23
CA ALA A 177 3.34 8.14 -3.93
C ALA A 177 2.97 6.73 -3.44
N SER A 178 1.70 6.52 -3.06
CA SER A 178 1.15 5.18 -2.87
C SER A 178 -0.07 4.94 -3.75
N THR A 179 -0.29 3.69 -4.17
CA THR A 179 -1.54 3.35 -4.87
C THR A 179 -2.71 3.27 -3.91
N VAL A 180 -2.46 2.64 -2.76
CA VAL A 180 -3.43 2.45 -1.70
C VAL A 180 -2.83 2.88 -0.38
N GLN A 181 -3.64 3.53 0.45
CA GLN A 181 -3.27 3.92 1.79
C GLN A 181 -4.39 3.58 2.78
N VAL A 182 -3.99 3.05 3.93
CA VAL A 182 -4.82 2.91 5.12
C VAL A 182 -4.09 3.63 6.27
N PRO A 183 -4.37 4.92 6.49
CA PRO A 183 -3.58 5.73 7.39
C PRO A 183 -4.04 5.64 8.86
N GLY A 184 -3.12 5.85 9.79
CA GLY A 184 -3.45 6.06 11.21
C GLY A 184 -4.15 7.42 11.51
N PRO A 185 -4.40 7.76 12.78
CA PRO A 185 -5.24 8.88 13.27
C PRO A 185 -4.86 10.29 12.84
N ASN A 186 -3.68 10.51 12.25
CA ASN A 186 -3.34 11.82 11.69
C ASN A 186 -4.14 12.12 10.41
N GLN A 187 -4.62 11.09 9.72
CA GLN A 187 -5.41 11.23 8.50
C GLN A 187 -6.65 10.34 8.50
N GLY A 188 -6.63 9.18 9.16
CA GLY A 188 -7.76 8.27 9.28
C GLY A 188 -8.16 7.99 10.72
N SER A 189 -8.58 6.76 11.01
CA SER A 189 -8.81 6.26 12.36
C SER A 189 -7.80 5.16 12.70
N ASP A 190 -7.92 4.53 13.86
CA ASP A 190 -7.23 3.26 14.15
C ASP A 190 -8.21 2.07 14.06
N SER A 191 -9.46 2.30 13.63
CA SER A 191 -10.53 1.29 13.59
C SER A 191 -10.96 0.88 12.17
N GLN A 192 -10.47 1.53 11.12
CA GLN A 192 -10.79 1.18 9.74
C GLN A 192 -10.31 -0.22 9.37
N LYS A 193 -11.01 -0.83 8.42
CA LYS A 193 -10.67 -2.15 7.88
C LYS A 193 -10.75 -2.14 6.36
N LEU A 194 -9.63 -2.43 5.71
CA LEU A 194 -9.58 -2.66 4.27
C LEU A 194 -9.33 -4.15 3.98
N ILE A 195 -10.23 -4.77 3.22
CA ILE A 195 -10.01 -6.07 2.57
C ILE A 195 -9.76 -5.79 1.10
N LEU A 196 -8.56 -6.05 0.61
CA LEU A 196 -8.17 -5.75 -0.77
C LEU A 196 -7.76 -7.02 -1.51
N TYR A 197 -8.47 -7.29 -2.60
CA TYR A 197 -8.13 -8.30 -3.59
C TYR A 197 -7.41 -7.65 -4.77
N PHE A 198 -6.28 -8.21 -5.19
CA PHE A 198 -5.50 -7.70 -6.32
C PHE A 198 -4.92 -8.80 -7.20
N ASP A 199 -4.67 -8.49 -8.47
CA ASP A 199 -3.92 -9.39 -9.35
C ASP A 199 -2.43 -9.01 -9.34
N GLU A 200 -2.12 -7.74 -9.57
CA GLU A 200 -0.75 -7.28 -9.71
C GLU A 200 -0.52 -5.92 -9.05
N ILE A 201 0.54 -5.87 -8.22
CA ILE A 201 1.14 -4.63 -7.73
C ILE A 201 2.48 -4.45 -8.42
N GLN A 202 2.70 -3.28 -9.01
CA GLN A 202 3.97 -2.85 -9.60
C GLN A 202 4.43 -1.56 -8.93
N SER A 203 5.35 -1.67 -7.97
CA SER A 203 6.02 -0.51 -7.37
C SER A 203 7.30 -0.21 -8.15
N LEU A 204 7.24 0.69 -9.14
CA LEU A 204 8.27 0.78 -10.20
C LEU A 204 9.23 1.97 -10.08
N ARG A 205 9.24 2.68 -8.96
CA ARG A 205 10.08 3.87 -8.81
C ARG A 205 11.57 3.49 -8.87
N GLU A 206 12.41 4.31 -9.50
CA GLU A 206 13.86 4.43 -9.31
C GLU A 206 14.16 5.59 -8.33
N ILE A 207 14.82 5.33 -7.20
CA ILE A 207 15.26 6.42 -6.30
C ILE A 207 16.65 6.89 -6.71
N GLN A 208 16.78 8.15 -7.14
CA GLN A 208 18.05 8.89 -7.03
C GLN A 208 18.20 9.48 -5.62
N GLN A 209 19.03 8.82 -4.81
CA GLN A 209 19.97 9.39 -3.83
C GLN A 209 19.54 10.37 -2.71
N THR A 210 18.28 10.50 -2.28
CA THR A 210 18.00 11.29 -1.05
C THR A 210 17.03 10.62 -0.05
N GLY A 211 17.57 9.68 0.73
CA GLY A 211 17.35 9.46 2.18
C GLY A 211 15.98 9.61 2.88
N TYR A 212 14.83 9.69 2.21
CA TYR A 212 13.55 9.97 2.90
C TYR A 212 12.37 9.12 2.38
N SER A 213 11.83 8.33 3.33
CA SER A 213 10.50 7.71 3.55
C SER A 213 9.55 7.26 2.40
N SER A 214 8.92 6.11 2.60
CA SER A 214 7.73 5.49 1.96
C SER A 214 7.34 5.89 0.52
N ASP A 215 7.70 5.03 -0.44
CA ASP A 215 7.14 4.95 -1.81
C ASP A 215 6.52 3.57 -1.99
N ASP A 216 5.47 3.30 -1.22
CA ASP A 216 4.89 1.96 -1.12
C ASP A 216 3.71 1.87 -2.06
N ALA A 217 3.58 0.81 -2.86
CA ALA A 217 2.35 0.68 -3.64
C ALA A 217 1.13 0.53 -2.70
N ILE A 218 1.27 -0.20 -1.60
CA ILE A 218 0.28 -0.21 -0.51
C ILE A 218 0.96 0.24 0.79
N GLN A 219 0.36 1.23 1.46
CA GLN A 219 0.82 1.70 2.77
C GLN A 219 -0.24 1.45 3.84
N LEU A 220 0.07 0.65 4.84
CA LEU A 220 -0.76 0.38 6.01
C LEU A 220 -0.09 0.97 7.26
N THR A 221 -0.56 2.12 7.72
CA THR A 221 -0.01 2.83 8.89
C THR A 221 -1.02 2.96 10.04
N GLY A 222 -2.17 2.28 9.97
CA GLY A 222 -3.17 2.20 11.04
C GLY A 222 -4.33 1.28 10.66
N GLY A 223 -5.18 0.92 11.63
CA GLY A 223 -6.34 0.06 11.38
C GLY A 223 -5.97 -1.38 11.01
N THR A 224 -6.82 -2.03 10.19
CA THR A 224 -6.67 -3.42 9.76
C THR A 224 -6.58 -3.53 8.23
N GLY A 225 -5.51 -4.12 7.71
CA GLY A 225 -5.37 -4.45 6.28
C GLY A 225 -5.33 -5.94 6.01
N ILE A 226 -6.24 -6.44 5.16
CA ILE A 226 -6.25 -7.83 4.67
C ILE A 226 -6.01 -7.79 3.17
N PHE A 227 -4.83 -8.22 2.75
CA PHE A 227 -4.38 -8.14 1.36
C PHE A 227 -4.28 -9.53 0.77
N VAL A 228 -5.02 -9.80 -0.32
CA VAL A 228 -5.04 -11.10 -0.98
C VAL A 228 -4.83 -10.91 -2.48
N GLY A 229 -3.79 -11.50 -3.05
CA GLY A 229 -3.57 -11.35 -4.49
C GLY A 229 -2.62 -12.34 -5.11
N ARG A 230 -2.30 -12.12 -6.40
CA ARG A 230 -1.36 -13.00 -7.12
C ARG A 230 0.08 -12.53 -6.94
N ARG A 231 0.43 -11.32 -7.37
CA ARG A 231 1.84 -10.86 -7.41
C ARG A 231 2.02 -9.46 -6.84
N ALA A 232 2.98 -9.32 -5.92
CA ALA A 232 3.54 -8.05 -5.49
C ALA A 232 4.97 -7.91 -6.02
N PHE A 233 5.18 -6.97 -6.93
CA PHE A 233 6.47 -6.69 -7.54
C PHE A 233 6.97 -5.29 -7.15
N SER A 234 8.25 -5.19 -6.82
CA SER A 234 8.91 -3.92 -6.51
C SER A 234 10.26 -3.80 -7.21
N THR A 235 10.53 -2.60 -7.76
CA THR A 235 11.85 -2.19 -8.23
C THR A 235 12.60 -1.49 -7.10
N ASP A 236 12.30 -0.21 -6.78
CA ASP A 236 12.95 0.54 -5.67
C ASP A 236 12.02 1.06 -4.58
N GLY A 237 10.72 0.73 -4.61
CA GLY A 237 9.77 1.05 -3.53
C GLY A 237 9.59 -0.11 -2.56
N ASN A 238 8.62 -0.03 -1.64
CA ASN A 238 7.98 -1.25 -1.11
C ASN A 238 6.80 -1.61 -2.01
N GLY A 239 6.59 -2.90 -2.29
CA GLY A 239 5.30 -3.35 -2.83
C GLY A 239 4.17 -3.17 -1.79
N LEU A 240 4.49 -3.45 -0.53
CA LEU A 240 3.63 -3.22 0.63
C LEU A 240 4.47 -2.77 1.82
N GLN A 241 4.01 -1.76 2.56
CA GLN A 241 4.56 -1.40 3.87
C GLN A 241 3.50 -1.56 4.95
N ILE A 242 3.89 -2.17 6.07
CA ILE A 242 3.11 -2.23 7.29
C ILE A 242 3.90 -1.60 8.42
N THR A 243 3.29 -0.59 9.07
CA THR A 243 3.94 0.12 10.17
C THR A 243 2.96 0.60 11.25
N ARG A 244 3.50 1.06 12.39
CA ARG A 244 2.83 1.63 13.58
C ARG A 244 2.26 0.60 14.56
N ALA A 245 2.44 0.88 15.87
CA ALA A 245 2.19 -0.04 16.99
C ALA A 245 0.85 -0.79 16.90
N ASN A 246 -0.23 -0.08 16.59
CA ASN A 246 -1.61 -0.60 16.66
C ASN A 246 -2.14 -1.19 15.34
N THR A 247 -1.30 -1.29 14.33
CA THR A 247 -1.69 -1.83 13.02
C THR A 247 -1.90 -3.33 13.08
N LYS A 248 -2.97 -3.81 12.45
CA LYS A 248 -3.29 -5.24 12.30
C LYS A 248 -3.26 -5.61 10.82
N GLY A 249 -2.87 -6.83 10.49
CA GLY A 249 -2.92 -7.22 9.09
C GLY A 249 -2.81 -8.70 8.80
N TYR A 250 -3.09 -9.00 7.54
CA TYR A 250 -2.91 -10.30 6.90
C TYR A 250 -2.50 -10.08 5.44
N LEU A 251 -1.47 -10.78 4.99
CA LEU A 251 -1.07 -10.83 3.59
C LEU A 251 -1.15 -12.26 3.09
N LYS A 252 -1.82 -12.47 1.96
CA LYS A 252 -1.72 -13.68 1.15
C LYS A 252 -1.39 -13.35 -0.28
N CYS A 253 -0.25 -13.81 -0.79
CA CYS A 253 0.07 -13.70 -2.21
C CYS A 253 0.82 -14.91 -2.75
N ASN A 254 0.72 -15.12 -4.06
CA ASN A 254 1.50 -16.17 -4.70
C ASN A 254 2.98 -15.76 -4.80
N GLU A 255 3.24 -14.50 -5.14
CA GLU A 255 4.58 -14.01 -5.42
C GLU A 255 4.83 -12.66 -4.74
N LEU A 256 5.97 -12.56 -4.04
CA LEU A 256 6.56 -11.32 -3.55
C LEU A 256 7.96 -11.21 -4.14
N ILE A 257 8.15 -10.30 -5.10
CA ILE A 257 9.38 -10.20 -5.88
C ILE A 257 9.95 -8.80 -5.74
N SER A 258 11.24 -8.72 -5.44
CA SER A 258 11.99 -7.47 -5.40
C SER A 258 13.21 -7.49 -6.30
N SER A 259 13.34 -6.51 -7.19
CA SER A 259 14.47 -6.42 -8.12
C SER A 259 15.60 -5.49 -7.71
N ASN A 260 15.35 -4.46 -6.87
CA ASN A 260 16.39 -3.54 -6.37
C ASN A 260 16.29 -3.16 -4.88
N ARG A 261 15.08 -2.95 -4.33
CA ARG A 261 14.87 -2.69 -2.89
C ARG A 261 14.00 -3.75 -2.22
N ASN A 262 12.89 -3.35 -1.60
CA ASN A 262 12.08 -4.20 -0.75
C ASN A 262 10.77 -4.57 -1.44
N GLY A 263 10.39 -5.84 -1.41
CA GLY A 263 9.02 -6.22 -1.75
C GLY A 263 8.06 -5.85 -0.63
N LEU A 264 8.48 -6.07 0.62
CA LEU A 264 7.69 -5.88 1.82
C LEU A 264 8.50 -5.17 2.90
N GLY A 265 7.98 -4.07 3.44
CA GLY A 265 8.53 -3.37 4.60
C GLY A 265 7.69 -3.60 5.85
N LEU A 266 8.32 -3.98 6.96
CA LEU A 266 7.68 -4.31 8.24
C LEU A 266 8.37 -3.54 9.36
N ASN A 267 7.71 -2.55 9.96
CA ASN A 267 8.39 -1.75 10.99
C ASN A 267 7.46 -1.12 12.04
N ASN A 268 7.88 -1.16 13.30
CA ASN A 268 7.24 -0.48 14.44
C ASN A 268 5.78 -0.90 14.74
N PHE A 269 5.43 -2.19 14.73
CA PHE A 269 4.10 -2.70 15.09
C PHE A 269 4.15 -3.87 16.08
N THR A 270 3.19 -3.94 17.02
CA THR A 270 3.19 -4.94 18.12
C THR A 270 2.19 -6.08 17.90
N ASN A 271 1.10 -5.84 17.18
CA ASN A 271 0.14 -6.90 16.86
C ASN A 271 0.78 -7.94 15.94
N GLN A 272 0.53 -9.22 16.21
CA GLN A 272 1.00 -10.27 15.32
C GLN A 272 0.30 -10.21 13.95
N ILE A 273 1.09 -10.17 12.89
CA ILE A 273 0.61 -10.17 11.50
C ILE A 273 0.97 -11.49 10.84
N THR A 274 0.06 -12.06 10.05
CA THR A 274 0.35 -13.28 9.28
C THR A 274 0.62 -12.96 7.82
N LEU A 275 1.73 -13.48 7.31
CA LEU A 275 2.18 -13.44 5.93
C LEU A 275 2.13 -14.87 5.37
N ASP A 276 1.26 -15.13 4.42
CA ASP A 276 1.05 -16.42 3.75
C ASP A 276 1.43 -16.26 2.27
N VAL A 277 2.73 -16.37 2.00
CA VAL A 277 3.32 -16.03 0.71
C VAL A 277 3.91 -17.29 0.10
N ASN A 278 3.51 -17.70 -1.11
CA ASN A 278 4.01 -18.95 -1.68
C ASN A 278 5.47 -18.85 -2.16
N TYR A 279 5.87 -17.69 -2.70
CA TYR A 279 7.21 -17.46 -3.26
C TYR A 279 7.71 -16.06 -2.93
N ILE A 280 8.91 -15.97 -2.37
CA ILE A 280 9.62 -14.73 -2.06
C ILE A 280 10.94 -14.73 -2.81
N GLU A 281 11.16 -13.70 -3.61
CA GLU A 281 12.39 -13.54 -4.41
C GLU A 281 13.04 -12.18 -4.14
N GLY A 282 14.28 -12.22 -3.68
CA GLY A 282 15.16 -11.07 -3.63
C GLY A 282 16.19 -11.13 -4.76
N ASN A 283 16.49 -9.98 -5.36
CA ASN A 283 17.53 -9.83 -6.36
C ASN A 283 18.61 -8.83 -5.88
N ASN A 284 19.27 -8.13 -6.81
CA ASN A 284 20.19 -7.03 -6.53
C ASN A 284 19.52 -6.06 -5.56
N GLY A 285 20.24 -5.58 -4.54
CA GLY A 285 19.67 -4.71 -3.53
C GLY A 285 20.19 -4.97 -2.12
N ASP A 286 20.60 -3.91 -1.44
CA ASP A 286 21.08 -3.99 -0.06
C ASP A 286 19.95 -4.29 0.93
N ALA A 287 18.68 -4.11 0.52
CA ALA A 287 17.57 -4.10 1.45
C ALA A 287 16.72 -5.38 1.51
N GLY A 288 16.90 -6.25 0.53
CA GLY A 288 16.27 -7.56 0.43
C GLY A 288 14.77 -7.55 0.15
N ALA A 289 14.20 -8.68 -0.25
CA ALA A 289 12.78 -8.79 -0.57
C ALA A 289 11.86 -8.47 0.62
N VAL A 290 12.30 -8.75 1.84
CA VAL A 290 11.61 -8.42 3.08
C VAL A 290 12.54 -7.62 3.99
N PHE A 291 12.12 -6.41 4.34
CA PHE A 291 12.81 -5.53 5.26
C PHE A 291 12.07 -5.44 6.57
N VAL A 292 12.78 -5.62 7.68
CA VAL A 292 12.25 -5.59 9.04
C VAL A 292 13.05 -4.60 9.87
N ALA A 293 12.38 -3.64 10.52
CA ALA A 293 13.04 -2.66 11.39
C ALA A 293 12.26 -2.38 12.68
N GLY A 294 13.00 -2.25 13.80
CA GLY A 294 12.43 -2.02 15.13
C GLY A 294 11.47 -3.12 15.58
N VAL A 295 10.47 -2.77 16.41
CA VAL A 295 9.44 -3.74 16.83
C VAL A 295 8.62 -4.19 15.62
N ALA A 296 8.65 -5.48 15.28
CA ALA A 296 7.78 -6.07 14.27
C ALA A 296 7.41 -7.50 14.68
N ASN A 297 6.11 -7.77 14.87
CA ASN A 297 5.63 -9.08 15.31
C ASN A 297 4.90 -9.82 14.17
N PHE A 298 5.51 -10.82 13.55
CA PHE A 298 4.87 -11.51 12.42
C PHE A 298 5.15 -13.00 12.31
N ILE A 299 4.19 -13.70 11.69
CA ILE A 299 4.32 -15.08 11.24
C ILE A 299 4.48 -15.07 9.72
N LEU A 300 5.57 -15.63 9.19
CA LEU A 300 5.69 -15.96 7.77
C LEU A 300 5.51 -17.46 7.58
N LYS A 301 4.61 -17.85 6.67
CA LYS A 301 4.31 -19.25 6.40
C LYS A 301 4.20 -19.62 4.92
N ASN A 302 4.46 -20.90 4.64
CA ASN A 302 4.29 -21.56 3.34
C ASN A 302 5.13 -20.98 2.19
N ALA A 303 6.23 -20.30 2.50
CA ALA A 303 7.04 -19.61 1.49
C ALA A 303 8.23 -20.42 1.01
N LYS A 304 8.43 -20.44 -0.31
CA LYS A 304 9.71 -20.72 -0.93
C LYS A 304 10.48 -19.40 -1.09
N CYS A 305 11.59 -19.25 -0.38
CA CYS A 305 12.44 -18.06 -0.41
C CYS A 305 13.66 -18.30 -1.31
N LYS A 306 13.93 -17.39 -2.24
CA LYS A 306 15.09 -17.43 -3.13
C LYS A 306 15.84 -16.08 -3.15
N ASN A 307 17.17 -16.15 -3.21
CA ASN A 307 18.02 -15.02 -3.58
C ASN A 307 18.65 -15.29 -4.96
N LEU A 308 18.44 -14.38 -5.92
CA LEU A 308 18.95 -14.49 -7.30
C LEU A 308 20.16 -13.61 -7.61
N ALA A 309 20.62 -12.78 -6.66
CA ALA A 309 21.63 -11.78 -6.97
C ALA A 309 23.03 -12.37 -7.05
N ASN A 310 23.84 -11.87 -7.98
CA ASN A 310 25.23 -12.30 -8.17
C ASN A 310 26.25 -11.49 -7.33
N GLY A 311 25.81 -10.61 -6.43
CA GLY A 311 26.65 -9.67 -5.66
C GLY A 311 26.76 -10.01 -4.17
N SER A 312 27.85 -9.57 -3.52
CA SER A 312 28.19 -9.92 -2.12
C SER A 312 27.22 -9.37 -1.06
N ASN A 313 26.41 -8.35 -1.39
CA ASN A 313 25.57 -7.64 -0.41
C ASN A 313 24.07 -7.95 -0.55
N SER A 314 23.68 -8.85 -1.44
CA SER A 314 22.27 -9.18 -1.62
C SER A 314 21.78 -10.15 -0.55
N ARG A 315 20.54 -9.91 -0.10
CA ARG A 315 19.86 -10.66 0.96
C ARG A 315 18.39 -10.85 0.60
N THR A 316 17.75 -11.92 1.06
CA THR A 316 16.28 -12.05 0.92
C THR A 316 15.54 -11.32 2.04
N PHE A 317 16.10 -11.36 3.24
CA PHE A 317 15.59 -10.72 4.45
C PHE A 317 16.68 -9.82 5.03
N TRP A 318 16.34 -8.55 5.29
CA TRP A 318 17.15 -7.62 6.06
C TRP A 318 16.44 -7.27 7.35
N ILE A 319 17.08 -7.57 8.49
CA ILE A 319 16.52 -7.38 9.81
C ILE A 319 17.42 -6.39 10.57
N ILE A 320 16.82 -5.30 11.04
CA ILE A 320 17.49 -4.25 11.82
C ILE A 320 16.73 -4.01 13.12
N PRO A 321 17.21 -4.54 14.25
CA PRO A 321 16.70 -4.15 15.57
C PRO A 321 16.95 -2.67 15.86
N ASP A 322 16.06 -2.02 16.62
CA ASP A 322 16.20 -0.61 17.02
C ASP A 322 16.36 -0.49 18.55
N GLY A 323 17.61 -0.52 19.04
CA GLY A 323 17.89 -0.38 20.47
C GLY A 323 17.33 -1.52 21.33
N ASN A 324 16.24 -1.26 22.06
CA ASN A 324 15.54 -2.26 22.89
C ASN A 324 14.34 -2.92 22.17
N ASP A 325 14.06 -2.49 20.94
CA ASP A 325 12.90 -2.89 20.17
C ASP A 325 13.30 -3.97 19.16
N ASP A 326 13.24 -5.23 19.61
CA ASP A 326 13.52 -6.40 18.78
C ASP A 326 12.28 -6.88 18.02
N PRO A 327 12.43 -7.31 16.75
CA PRO A 327 11.36 -7.98 16.04
C PRO A 327 11.09 -9.37 16.64
N ILE A 328 9.82 -9.79 16.63
CA ILE A 328 9.34 -11.12 16.99
C ILE A 328 8.92 -11.81 15.70
N ILE A 329 9.70 -12.81 15.29
CA ILE A 329 9.52 -13.45 13.99
C ILE A 329 9.23 -14.93 14.20
N THR A 330 8.11 -15.41 13.67
CA THR A 330 7.78 -16.83 13.64
C THR A 330 7.78 -17.34 12.20
N PHE A 331 8.58 -18.38 11.93
CA PHE A 331 8.62 -19.04 10.63
C PHE A 331 7.89 -20.38 10.65
N VAL A 332 6.98 -20.62 9.70
CA VAL A 332 6.20 -21.87 9.61
C VAL A 332 6.24 -22.44 8.19
N ASN A 333 6.75 -23.68 8.02
CA ASN A 333 6.79 -24.34 6.71
C ASN A 333 7.46 -23.47 5.61
N LEU A 334 8.69 -23.03 5.86
CA LEU A 334 9.49 -22.32 4.87
C LEU A 334 10.39 -23.28 4.11
N LYS A 335 10.62 -23.01 2.83
CA LYS A 335 11.65 -23.65 2.00
C LYS A 335 12.65 -22.59 1.55
N ILE A 336 13.92 -22.79 1.86
CA ILE A 336 14.99 -21.85 1.48
C ILE A 336 15.77 -22.44 0.32
N VAL A 337 15.98 -21.64 -0.73
CA VAL A 337 16.86 -21.93 -1.85
C VAL A 337 17.86 -20.78 -1.97
N SER A 338 19.12 -21.06 -1.69
CA SER A 338 20.20 -20.11 -1.95
C SER A 338 21.10 -20.72 -3.04
N ASP A 339 22.00 -19.97 -3.68
CA ASP A 339 23.13 -20.50 -4.48
C ASP A 339 24.50 -19.94 -3.99
N GLY A 340 24.69 -19.79 -2.68
CA GLY A 340 25.86 -19.20 -2.02
C GLY A 340 25.60 -17.80 -1.47
N HIS A 341 24.35 -17.34 -1.55
CA HIS A 341 23.95 -15.98 -1.20
C HIS A 341 23.27 -15.89 0.16
N ILE A 342 23.33 -14.71 0.77
CA ILE A 342 22.74 -14.45 2.09
C ILE A 342 21.22 -14.49 1.94
N ILE A 343 20.54 -15.23 2.82
CA ILE A 343 19.08 -15.25 2.90
C ILE A 343 18.61 -14.34 4.04
N PHE A 344 19.19 -14.47 5.23
CA PHE A 344 18.91 -13.62 6.37
C PHE A 344 20.16 -12.82 6.73
N PHE A 345 20.01 -11.50 6.82
CA PHE A 345 21.03 -10.60 7.32
C PHE A 345 20.49 -9.85 8.52
N ASP A 346 21.20 -9.94 9.63
CA ASP A 346 20.89 -9.25 10.89
C ASP A 346 22.04 -8.31 11.26
N GLU A 347 21.72 -7.03 11.48
CA GLU A 347 22.71 -6.03 11.87
C GLU A 347 23.14 -6.15 13.34
N THR A 348 22.30 -6.71 14.21
CA THR A 348 22.59 -6.88 15.62
C THR A 348 21.87 -8.11 16.15
N LEU A 349 22.61 -9.11 16.66
CA LEU A 349 22.08 -10.34 17.25
C LEU A 349 20.77 -10.10 18.04
N PHE A 350 19.61 -10.48 17.49
CA PHE A 350 18.34 -10.46 18.20
C PHE A 350 17.96 -11.86 18.71
N GLY A 351 17.37 -11.91 19.91
CA GLY A 351 17.06 -13.18 20.60
C GLY A 351 15.68 -13.78 20.30
N ASN A 352 14.82 -13.07 19.58
CA ASN A 352 13.38 -13.34 19.47
C ASN A 352 12.95 -13.95 18.12
N LEU A 353 13.64 -15.01 17.68
CA LEU A 353 13.28 -15.79 16.49
C LEU A 353 12.73 -17.16 16.86
N GLU A 354 11.50 -17.44 16.45
CA GLU A 354 10.86 -18.76 16.59
C GLU A 354 10.78 -19.46 15.22
N ILE A 355 11.27 -20.69 15.14
CA ILE A 355 11.24 -21.50 13.90
C ILE A 355 10.41 -22.76 14.17
N ASN A 356 9.20 -22.79 13.62
CA ASN A 356 8.29 -23.93 13.71
C ASN A 356 8.30 -24.69 12.39
N ASN A 357 9.16 -25.71 12.34
CA ASN A 357 9.52 -26.35 11.09
C ASN A 357 8.86 -27.73 10.89
N TYR A 358 8.17 -27.91 9.76
CA TYR A 358 7.75 -29.23 9.24
C TYR A 358 8.42 -29.61 7.90
N GLY A 359 9.35 -28.79 7.36
CA GLY A 359 9.94 -28.99 6.02
C GLY A 359 11.12 -28.08 5.54
N LEU A 360 11.68 -27.16 6.35
CA LEU A 360 12.87 -26.34 6.02
C LEU A 360 14.07 -27.19 5.61
N PHE A 361 14.15 -28.42 6.10
CA PHE A 361 15.26 -29.32 5.85
C PHE A 361 14.75 -30.52 5.08
N VAL A 362 14.86 -30.44 3.75
CA VAL A 362 14.60 -31.59 2.88
C VAL A 362 15.87 -32.43 2.81
N ASN A 363 16.38 -32.82 3.98
CA ASN A 363 17.24 -33.98 4.15
C ASN A 363 16.90 -34.60 5.51
N LYS A 364 16.51 -35.88 5.48
CA LYS A 364 16.20 -36.68 6.67
C LYS A 364 17.48 -36.82 7.50
N GLU A 365 17.62 -35.99 8.52
CA GLU A 365 18.33 -36.22 9.80
C GLU A 365 18.60 -34.86 10.47
N ILE A 366 17.54 -34.07 10.65
CA ILE A 366 17.65 -32.83 11.41
C ILE A 366 16.68 -32.92 12.58
N ASP A 367 17.22 -33.48 13.67
CA ASP A 367 16.58 -33.56 14.97
C ASP A 367 16.33 -32.16 15.57
N SER A 368 15.36 -32.13 16.46
CA SER A 368 14.59 -30.99 16.97
C SER A 368 15.34 -29.97 17.84
N ASN A 369 16.55 -29.52 17.48
CA ASN A 369 17.28 -28.48 18.22
C ASN A 369 18.24 -27.62 17.35
N ILE A 370 17.89 -27.33 16.08
CA ILE A 370 18.68 -26.37 15.30
C ILE A 370 18.39 -24.94 15.76
N LYS A 371 19.39 -24.32 16.39
CA LYS A 371 19.52 -22.86 16.47
C LYS A 371 20.03 -22.36 15.12
N LEU A 372 19.19 -21.63 14.39
CA LEU A 372 19.63 -20.89 13.22
C LEU A 372 20.48 -19.69 13.71
N LEU A 373 21.79 -19.74 13.48
CA LEU A 373 22.65 -18.58 13.72
C LEU A 373 22.46 -17.61 12.55
N ILE A 374 21.78 -16.50 12.78
CA ILE A 374 21.79 -15.34 11.88
C ILE A 374 22.95 -14.48 12.34
N GLY A 375 24.09 -14.53 11.64
CA GLY A 375 25.33 -13.90 12.09
C GLY A 375 25.56 -12.49 11.56
N LYS A 376 26.35 -11.73 12.32
CA LYS A 376 26.98 -10.46 11.92
C LYS A 376 28.41 -10.71 11.44
N ASP A 377 28.79 -9.99 10.38
CA ASP A 377 30.06 -9.24 10.24
C ASP A 377 30.95 -9.51 9.00
N ASN A 378 31.38 -8.41 8.41
CA ASN A 378 32.19 -8.25 7.19
C ASN A 378 33.69 -8.56 7.40
N SER A 379 34.01 -9.38 8.39
CA SER A 379 35.38 -9.72 8.78
C SER A 379 35.63 -11.24 8.87
N ILE A 380 34.66 -12.05 8.44
CA ILE A 380 34.77 -13.51 8.48
C ILE A 380 35.53 -14.00 7.23
N PRO A 381 36.64 -14.74 7.37
CA PRO A 381 37.39 -15.29 6.24
C PRO A 381 36.47 -16.16 5.37
N ALA A 382 36.76 -16.25 4.07
CA ALA A 382 35.96 -16.84 2.97
C ALA A 382 35.59 -18.35 3.08
N LEU A 383 35.45 -18.88 4.30
CA LEU A 383 35.27 -20.29 4.63
C LEU A 383 34.03 -20.58 5.49
N TYR A 384 33.17 -19.59 5.79
CA TYR A 384 31.91 -19.82 6.50
C TYR A 384 30.70 -19.59 5.57
N ASN A 385 30.42 -20.61 4.77
CA ASN A 385 29.12 -20.78 4.12
C ASN A 385 28.10 -21.18 5.19
N TYR A 386 26.98 -20.46 5.30
CA TYR A 386 25.77 -21.04 5.88
C TYR A 386 25.34 -22.19 4.96
N LEU A 387 25.76 -23.41 5.32
CA LEU A 387 25.71 -24.58 4.44
C LEU A 387 24.32 -25.23 4.48
N TYR A 388 23.69 -25.22 3.32
CA TYR A 388 22.95 -26.31 2.69
C TYR A 388 23.16 -27.70 3.26
N ILE A 389 22.11 -28.53 3.14
CA ILE A 389 22.32 -29.86 2.57
C ILE A 389 21.45 -30.03 1.31
N VAL A 390 22.18 -30.31 0.22
CA VAL A 390 21.96 -30.47 -1.24
C VAL A 390 21.01 -31.66 -1.54
N ASP A 391 20.25 -31.80 -2.64
CA ASP A 391 20.78 -32.21 -3.96
C ASP A 391 19.76 -32.15 -5.11
N ILE A 392 20.26 -31.76 -6.29
CA ILE A 392 19.56 -31.89 -7.56
C ILE A 392 20.06 -33.20 -8.18
N LEU A 393 19.24 -34.25 -8.07
CA LEU A 393 19.35 -35.46 -8.92
C LEU A 393 19.07 -35.16 -10.42
N LEU A 394 19.44 -33.98 -10.92
CA LEU A 394 19.30 -33.53 -12.29
C LEU A 394 20.48 -32.63 -12.64
N SER A 395 21.54 -33.30 -13.11
CA SER A 395 22.26 -32.89 -14.32
C SER A 395 21.32 -32.37 -15.41
#